data_AF-A0A3E5AVK6-F1
#
_entry.id   AF-A0A3E5AVK6-F1
#
_cell.length_a   1.000
_cell.length_b   1.000
_cell.length_c   1.000
_cell.angle_alpha   90.00
_cell.angle_beta   90.00
_cell.angle_gamma   90.00
#
_symmetry.space_group_name_H-M   'P 1'
#
loop_
_entity.id
_entity.type
_entity.pdbx_description
1 polymer ?
#
loop_
_entity_poly.entity_id
_entity_poly.type
_entity_poly.pdbx_seq_one_letter_code
_entity_poly.pdbx_strand_id
1 'polypeptide(L)'
;MAKIQELQKAQLFQHLEAIQLNGVTKIININHDMKLIKRITSWLSSVLMLFLVTYWYTDYHLDTAIDISVLFTGEIWIIYGAISIYEQLKAVKFQFKYIPRKSWFIFIITHIIIWPIFYLLFTEKEFMIAYLFPGIMLPLFLIIDIIAIIGRKIFN
;
A
#
# COMPACT_ATOMS: atom_id res chain seq x y z
N MET A 1 -38.83 26.19 -13.48
CA MET A 1 -38.33 24.89 -12.98
C MET A 1 -37.05 24.42 -13.69
N ALA A 2 -36.99 24.40 -15.03
CA ALA A 2 -35.79 23.95 -15.77
C ALA A 2 -34.49 24.70 -15.40
N LYS A 3 -34.55 26.03 -15.24
CA LYS A 3 -33.38 26.87 -14.88
C LYS A 3 -32.81 26.56 -13.48
N ILE A 4 -33.65 26.09 -12.56
CA ILE A 4 -33.24 25.69 -11.19
C ILE A 4 -32.53 24.33 -11.24
N GLN A 5 -33.02 23.39 -12.06
CA GLN A 5 -32.37 22.09 -12.26
C GLN A 5 -31.01 22.22 -12.96
N GLU A 6 -30.86 23.15 -13.91
CA GLU A 6 -29.56 23.42 -14.52
C GLU A 6 -28.56 24.03 -13.54
N LEU A 7 -29.02 24.97 -12.70
CA LEU A 7 -28.19 25.55 -11.64
C LEU A 7 -27.73 24.50 -10.62
N GLN A 8 -28.63 23.59 -10.22
CA GLN A 8 -28.28 22.48 -9.33
C GLN A 8 -27.28 21.51 -9.96
N LYS A 9 -27.43 21.20 -11.25
CA LYS A 9 -26.47 20.37 -11.99
C LYS A 9 -25.11 21.04 -12.09
N ALA A 10 -25.06 22.33 -12.41
CA ALA A 10 -23.81 23.08 -12.49
C ALA A 10 -23.08 23.14 -11.14
N GLN A 11 -23.81 23.36 -10.05
CA GLN A 11 -23.25 23.33 -8.69
C GLN A 11 -22.73 21.94 -8.31
N LEU A 12 -23.46 20.87 -8.65
CA LEU A 12 -23.02 19.51 -8.42
C LEU A 12 -21.74 19.20 -9.20
N PHE A 13 -21.65 19.65 -10.46
CA PHE A 13 -20.49 19.45 -11.30
C PHE A 13 -19.25 20.16 -10.76
N GLN A 14 -19.39 21.43 -10.36
CA GLN A 14 -18.32 22.19 -9.71
C GLN A 14 -17.85 21.54 -8.40
N HIS A 15 -18.78 21.01 -7.60
CA HIS A 15 -18.44 20.32 -6.37
C HIS A 15 -17.66 19.03 -6.63
N LEU A 16 -18.04 18.26 -7.66
CA LEU A 16 -17.34 17.06 -8.09
C LEU A 16 -15.93 17.37 -8.63
N GLU A 17 -15.79 18.43 -9.42
CA GLU A 17 -14.48 18.90 -9.91
C GLU A 17 -13.56 19.34 -8.78
N ALA A 18 -14.09 20.08 -7.79
CA ALA A 18 -13.32 20.49 -6.62
C ALA A 18 -12.86 19.28 -5.76
N ILE A 19 -13.71 18.27 -5.59
CA ILE A 19 -13.35 17.01 -4.92
C ILE A 19 -12.25 16.29 -5.71
N GLN A 20 -12.36 16.24 -7.03
CA GLN A 20 -11.38 15.59 -7.90
C GLN A 20 -10.02 16.31 -7.83
N LEU A 21 -9.99 17.63 -7.98
CA LEU A 21 -8.77 18.44 -7.87
C LEU A 21 -8.09 18.25 -6.52
N ASN A 22 -8.85 18.30 -5.43
CA ASN A 22 -8.33 18.05 -4.09
C ASN A 22 -7.76 16.63 -3.94
N GLY A 23 -8.42 15.62 -4.50
CA GLY A 23 -7.93 14.24 -4.49
C GLY A 23 -6.62 14.07 -5.26
N VAL A 24 -6.53 14.67 -6.45
CA VAL A 24 -5.30 14.65 -7.28
C VAL A 24 -4.14 15.37 -6.59
N THR A 25 -4.38 16.54 -6.00
CA THR A 25 -3.35 17.27 -5.25
C THR A 25 -2.86 16.45 -4.04
N LYS A 26 -3.77 15.77 -3.33
CA LYS A 26 -3.39 14.84 -2.26
C LYS A 26 -2.56 13.66 -2.77
N ILE A 27 -2.89 13.07 -3.92
CA ILE A 27 -2.07 12.01 -4.54
C ILE A 27 -0.66 12.52 -4.86
N ILE A 28 -0.54 13.74 -5.40
CA ILE A 28 0.76 14.34 -5.72
C ILE A 28 1.60 14.49 -4.45
N ASN A 29 1.01 15.01 -3.37
CA ASN A 29 1.68 15.12 -2.08
C ASN A 29 2.06 13.74 -1.51
N ILE A 30 1.15 12.77 -1.52
CA ILE A 30 1.43 11.39 -1.09
C ILE A 30 2.60 10.80 -1.89
N ASN A 31 2.63 10.99 -3.21
CA ASN A 31 3.73 10.50 -4.05
C ASN A 31 5.05 11.22 -3.77
N HIS A 32 5.01 12.52 -3.48
CA HIS A 32 6.17 13.30 -3.09
C HIS A 32 6.73 12.81 -1.74
N ASP A 33 5.86 12.66 -0.74
CA ASP A 33 6.21 12.20 0.59
C ASP A 33 6.72 10.75 0.54
N MET A 34 6.05 9.88 -0.21
CA MET A 34 6.53 8.53 -0.47
C MET A 34 7.86 8.48 -1.21
N LYS A 35 8.20 9.47 -2.05
CA LYS A 35 9.51 9.51 -2.70
C LYS A 35 10.61 9.80 -1.68
N LEU A 36 10.34 10.71 -0.75
CA LEU A 36 11.24 11.00 0.37
C LEU A 36 11.36 9.80 1.30
N ILE A 37 10.22 9.21 1.69
CA ILE A 37 10.17 8.00 2.50
C ILE A 37 10.89 6.87 1.79
N LYS A 38 10.68 6.62 0.49
CA LYS A 38 11.37 5.57 -0.28
C LYS A 38 12.88 5.72 -0.28
N ARG A 39 13.39 6.96 -0.35
CA ARG A 39 14.83 7.24 -0.26
C ARG A 39 15.37 6.91 1.14
N ILE A 40 14.63 7.28 2.18
CA ILE A 40 14.99 7.01 3.58
C ILE A 40 14.86 5.52 3.90
N THR A 41 13.76 4.87 3.49
CA THR A 41 13.50 3.45 3.71
C THR A 41 14.42 2.56 2.91
N SER A 42 14.94 2.96 1.74
CA SER A 42 15.94 2.15 1.03
C SER A 42 17.28 2.10 1.79
N TRP A 43 17.66 3.19 2.46
CA TRP A 43 18.87 3.22 3.28
C TRP A 43 18.63 2.49 4.61
N LEU A 44 17.51 2.79 5.26
CA LEU A 44 17.09 2.11 6.49
C LEU A 44 16.83 0.62 6.28
N SER A 45 16.34 0.17 5.12
CA SER A 45 16.12 -1.26 4.85
C SER A 45 17.44 -2.01 4.76
N SER A 46 18.49 -1.38 4.23
CA SER A 46 19.82 -1.98 4.17
C SER A 46 20.44 -2.08 5.57
N VAL A 47 20.28 -1.05 6.39
CA VAL A 47 20.71 -1.05 7.80
C VAL A 47 19.90 -2.04 8.63
N LEU A 48 18.58 -2.10 8.42
CA LEU A 48 17.67 -3.05 9.08
C LEU A 48 18.03 -4.49 8.69
N MET A 49 18.31 -4.75 7.42
CA MET A 49 18.73 -6.07 6.95
C MET A 49 20.03 -6.49 7.64
N LEU A 50 21.05 -5.63 7.67
CA LEU A 50 22.30 -5.92 8.36
C LEU A 50 22.10 -6.11 9.87
N PHE A 51 21.25 -5.30 10.50
CA PHE A 51 20.91 -5.43 11.91
C PHE A 51 20.20 -6.77 12.19
N LEU A 52 19.19 -7.12 11.39
CA LEU A 52 18.44 -8.37 11.52
C LEU A 52 19.36 -9.58 11.31
N VAL A 53 20.22 -9.56 10.28
CA VAL A 53 21.18 -10.65 10.05
C VAL A 53 22.10 -10.80 11.27
N THR A 54 22.61 -9.68 11.79
CA THR A 54 23.49 -9.69 12.96
C THR A 54 22.76 -10.17 14.23
N TYR A 55 21.50 -9.77 14.40
CA TYR A 55 20.65 -10.15 15.53
C TYR A 55 20.31 -11.65 15.51
N TRP A 56 20.00 -12.20 14.35
CA TRP A 56 19.69 -13.63 14.22
C TRP A 56 20.94 -14.50 14.17
N TYR A 57 22.09 -13.96 13.76
CA TYR A 57 23.36 -14.70 13.70
C TYR A 57 23.85 -15.17 15.08
N THR A 58 23.44 -14.52 16.17
CA THR A 58 23.81 -14.98 17.52
C THR A 58 23.07 -16.26 17.94
N ASP A 59 21.88 -16.50 17.39
CA ASP A 59 21.01 -17.61 17.76
C ASP A 59 20.88 -18.68 16.65
N TYR A 60 21.24 -18.34 15.41
CA TYR A 60 21.10 -19.17 14.22
C TYR A 60 22.36 -19.16 13.34
N HIS A 61 22.51 -20.16 12.47
CA HIS A 61 23.54 -20.14 11.43
C HIS A 61 23.33 -18.98 10.44
N LEU A 62 24.42 -18.52 9.81
CA LEU A 62 24.42 -17.36 8.90
C LEU A 62 23.34 -17.46 7.81
N ASP A 63 23.19 -18.64 7.20
CA ASP A 63 22.23 -18.86 6.12
C ASP A 63 20.79 -18.63 6.61
N THR A 64 20.42 -19.22 7.75
CA THR A 64 19.10 -19.03 8.37
C THR A 64 18.88 -17.58 8.81
N ALA A 65 19.91 -16.91 9.33
CA ALA A 65 19.83 -15.50 9.71
C ALA A 65 19.60 -14.59 8.49
N ILE A 66 20.22 -14.90 7.35
CA ILE A 66 19.99 -14.23 6.07
C ILE A 66 18.57 -14.47 5.59
N ASP A 67 18.11 -15.71 5.58
CA ASP A 67 16.76 -16.07 5.13
C ASP A 67 15.70 -15.31 5.94
N ILE A 68 15.74 -15.38 7.27
CA ILE A 68 14.79 -14.65 8.14
C ILE A 68 14.82 -13.13 7.86
N SER A 69 16.01 -12.56 7.66
CA SER A 69 16.16 -11.12 7.41
C SER A 69 15.61 -10.70 6.04
N VAL A 70 15.78 -11.54 5.02
CA VAL A 70 15.20 -11.35 3.69
C VAL A 70 13.68 -11.42 3.76
N LEU A 71 13.12 -12.38 4.52
CA LEU A 71 11.68 -12.50 4.76
C LEU A 71 11.12 -11.18 5.32
N PHE A 72 11.64 -10.75 6.47
CA PHE A 72 11.16 -9.55 7.16
C PHE A 72 11.29 -8.30 6.29
N THR A 73 12.40 -8.16 5.57
CA THR A 73 12.61 -6.99 4.72
C THR A 73 11.64 -7.00 3.53
N GLY A 74 11.47 -8.13 2.86
CA GLY A 74 10.55 -8.25 1.73
C GLY A 74 9.09 -8.02 2.14
N GLU A 75 8.67 -8.54 3.29
CA GLU A 75 7.34 -8.31 3.88
C GLU A 75 7.07 -6.81 4.09
N ILE A 76 8.02 -6.09 4.70
CA ILE A 76 7.90 -4.64 4.92
C ILE A 76 7.72 -3.89 3.60
N TRP A 77 8.46 -4.28 2.55
CA TRP A 77 8.34 -3.67 1.23
C TRP A 77 6.97 -3.88 0.61
N ILE A 78 6.40 -5.08 0.75
CA ILE A 78 5.05 -5.37 0.26
C ILE A 78 4.01 -4.57 1.05
N ILE A 79 4.07 -4.60 2.38
CA ILE A 79 3.15 -3.85 3.26
C ILE A 79 3.18 -2.36 2.94
N TYR A 80 4.38 -1.78 2.77
CA TYR A 80 4.53 -0.39 2.38
C TYR A 80 3.87 -0.08 1.03
N GLY A 81 4.03 -0.97 0.05
CA GLY A 81 3.34 -0.88 -1.23
C GLY A 81 1.81 -0.90 -1.10
N ALA A 82 1.28 -1.78 -0.25
CA ALA A 82 -0.16 -1.89 -0.01
C ALA A 82 -0.73 -0.63 0.66
N ILE A 83 -0.06 -0.12 1.70
CA ILE A 83 -0.44 1.12 2.40
C ILE A 83 -0.41 2.30 1.43
N SER A 84 0.61 2.39 0.59
CA SER A 84 0.75 3.43 -0.43
C SER A 84 -0.44 3.49 -1.39
N ILE A 85 -0.83 2.34 -1.96
CA ILE A 85 -1.99 2.25 -2.86
C ILE A 85 -3.28 2.58 -2.11
N TYR A 86 -3.40 2.10 -0.88
CA TYR A 86 -4.56 2.36 -0.04
C TYR A 86 -4.74 3.86 0.26
N GLU A 87 -3.70 4.57 0.68
CA GLU A 87 -3.75 6.01 0.93
C GLU A 87 -4.11 6.80 -0.34
N GLN A 88 -3.57 6.38 -1.51
CA GLN A 88 -3.95 6.97 -2.79
C GLN A 88 -5.43 6.72 -3.12
N LEU A 89 -5.95 5.51 -2.88
CA LEU A 89 -7.37 5.18 -3.03
C LEU A 89 -8.24 6.05 -2.13
N LYS A 90 -7.87 6.17 -0.87
CA LYS A 90 -8.58 6.97 0.13
C LYS A 90 -8.62 8.45 -0.25
N ALA A 91 -7.52 9.00 -0.77
CA ALA A 91 -7.44 10.38 -1.24
C ALA A 91 -8.45 10.71 -2.35
N VAL A 92 -8.77 9.74 -3.21
CA VAL A 92 -9.76 9.86 -4.30
C VAL A 92 -11.09 9.17 -4.02
N LYS A 93 -11.41 8.93 -2.73
CA LYS A 93 -12.67 8.28 -2.32
C LYS A 93 -12.93 6.96 -3.04
N PHE A 94 -11.89 6.14 -3.17
CA PHE A 94 -11.92 4.81 -3.80
C PHE A 94 -12.27 4.79 -5.29
N GLN A 95 -12.07 5.90 -5.99
CA GLN A 95 -12.25 5.98 -7.44
C GLN A 95 -10.97 5.53 -8.17
N PHE A 96 -10.84 4.22 -8.40
CA PHE A 96 -9.67 3.55 -8.98
C PHE A 96 -9.10 4.21 -10.25
N LYS A 97 -9.96 4.78 -11.12
CA LYS A 97 -9.56 5.43 -12.37
C LYS A 97 -8.61 6.63 -12.19
N TYR A 98 -8.60 7.23 -11.00
CA TYR A 98 -7.79 8.42 -10.69
C TYR A 98 -6.43 8.08 -10.06
N ILE A 99 -6.16 6.81 -9.79
CA ILE A 99 -4.83 6.39 -9.34
C ILE A 99 -3.90 6.25 -10.56
N PRO A 100 -2.66 6.77 -10.47
CA PRO A 100 -1.70 6.59 -11.54
C PRO A 100 -1.47 5.11 -11.86
N ARG A 101 -1.57 4.74 -13.15
CA ARG A 101 -1.25 3.38 -13.62
C ARG A 101 0.15 2.93 -13.18
N LYS A 102 1.10 3.88 -13.13
CA LYS A 102 2.46 3.63 -12.65
C LYS A 102 2.49 3.12 -11.20
N SER A 103 1.64 3.63 -10.31
CA SER A 103 1.57 3.17 -8.91
C SER A 103 1.13 1.71 -8.86
N TRP A 104 0.07 1.35 -9.60
CA TRP A 104 -0.39 -0.03 -9.74
C TRP A 104 0.67 -0.95 -10.32
N PHE A 105 1.34 -0.49 -11.37
CA PHE A 105 2.37 -1.27 -12.04
C PHE A 105 3.56 -1.57 -11.10
N ILE A 106 4.02 -0.57 -10.35
CA ILE A 106 5.08 -0.76 -9.35
C ILE A 106 4.62 -1.74 -8.26
N PHE A 107 3.39 -1.57 -7.75
CA PHE A 107 2.83 -2.48 -6.73
C PHE A 107 2.82 -3.94 -7.22
N ILE A 108 2.31 -4.18 -8.43
CA ILE A 108 2.23 -5.51 -9.03
C ILE A 108 3.63 -6.09 -9.28
N ILE A 109 4.55 -5.31 -9.88
CA ILE A 109 5.92 -5.77 -10.12
C ILE A 109 6.61 -6.16 -8.82
N THR A 110 6.48 -5.36 -7.76
CA THR A 110 7.07 -5.67 -6.45
C THR A 110 6.57 -7.01 -5.93
N HIS A 111 5.27 -7.32 -6.07
CA HIS A 111 4.74 -8.63 -5.67
C HIS A 111 5.26 -9.77 -6.54
N ILE A 112 5.27 -9.58 -7.87
CA ILE A 112 5.75 -10.58 -8.83
C ILE A 112 7.24 -10.89 -8.63
N ILE A 113 8.04 -9.94 -8.15
CA ILE A 113 9.47 -10.16 -7.90
C ILE A 113 9.72 -10.78 -6.51
N ILE A 114 9.07 -10.27 -5.46
CA ILE A 114 9.33 -10.72 -4.08
C ILE A 114 8.80 -12.15 -3.86
N TRP A 115 7.68 -12.52 -4.47
CA TRP A 115 7.09 -13.84 -4.26
C TRP A 115 7.94 -15.02 -4.77
N PRO A 116 8.51 -14.99 -6.00
CA PRO A 116 9.46 -16.01 -6.43
C PRO A 116 10.71 -16.08 -5.55
N ILE A 117 11.21 -14.95 -5.05
CA ILE A 117 12.35 -14.92 -4.12
C ILE A 117 11.98 -15.67 -2.84
N PHE A 118 10.80 -15.41 -2.28
CA PHE A 118 10.33 -16.13 -1.09
C PHE A 118 10.09 -17.62 -1.36
N TYR A 119 9.56 -17.97 -2.53
CA TYR A 119 9.35 -19.37 -2.91
C TYR A 119 10.65 -20.16 -3.00
N LEU A 120 11.75 -19.52 -3.43
CA LEU A 120 13.05 -20.16 -3.56
C LEU A 120 13.81 -20.26 -2.22
N LEU A 121 13.56 -19.34 -1.29
CA LEU A 121 14.32 -19.23 -0.03
C LEU A 121 13.66 -19.93 1.15
N PHE A 122 12.34 -20.11 1.16
CA PHE A 122 11.62 -20.60 2.33
C PHE A 122 10.95 -21.94 2.09
N THR A 123 10.75 -22.70 3.18
CA THR A 123 9.95 -23.92 3.13
C THR A 123 8.48 -23.58 2.80
N GLU A 124 7.72 -24.54 2.27
CA GLU A 124 6.32 -24.33 1.85
C GLU A 124 5.46 -23.66 2.95
N LYS A 125 5.70 -24.00 4.23
CA LYS A 125 4.95 -23.45 5.37
C LYS A 125 5.26 -21.98 5.64
N GLU A 126 6.53 -21.61 5.59
CA GLU A 126 7.00 -20.23 5.79
C GLU A 126 6.61 -19.35 4.59
N PHE A 127 6.70 -19.91 3.38
CA PHE A 127 6.20 -19.29 2.16
C PHE A 127 4.69 -19.01 2.25
N MET A 128 3.87 -19.93 2.76
CA MET A 128 2.44 -19.67 2.91
C MET A 128 2.13 -18.50 3.85
N ILE A 129 2.89 -18.33 4.94
CA ILE A 129 2.69 -17.21 5.87
C ILE A 129 3.09 -15.88 5.20
N ALA A 130 4.23 -15.86 4.52
CA ALA A 130 4.70 -14.70 3.73
C ALA A 130 3.82 -14.39 2.51
N TYR A 131 3.08 -15.38 2.03
CA TYR A 131 2.11 -15.21 0.94
C TYR A 131 0.79 -14.60 1.45
N LEU A 132 0.26 -15.14 2.54
CA LEU A 132 -1.06 -14.79 3.04
C LEU A 132 -1.11 -13.36 3.58
N PHE A 133 -0.15 -12.96 4.41
CA PHE A 133 -0.24 -11.70 5.14
C PHE A 133 -0.21 -10.47 4.21
N PRO A 134 0.68 -10.38 3.21
CA PRO A 134 0.72 -9.22 2.31
C PRO A 134 -0.34 -9.27 1.22
N GLY A 135 -0.68 -10.48 0.73
CA GLY A 135 -1.68 -10.66 -0.32
C GLY A 135 -3.09 -10.23 0.11
N ILE A 136 -3.42 -10.39 1.40
CA ILE A 136 -4.73 -10.00 1.94
C ILE A 136 -4.77 -8.57 2.49
N MET A 137 -3.63 -7.92 2.72
CA MET A 137 -3.54 -6.60 3.37
C MET A 137 -4.37 -5.53 2.66
N LEU A 138 -4.20 -5.37 1.34
CA LEU A 138 -4.96 -4.38 0.57
C LEU A 138 -6.48 -4.66 0.60
N PRO A 139 -6.95 -5.90 0.34
CA PRO A 139 -8.36 -6.27 0.58
C PRO A 139 -8.86 -5.98 2.01
N LEU A 140 -8.06 -6.29 3.04
CA LEU A 140 -8.43 -6.08 4.44
C LEU A 140 -8.64 -4.61 4.76
N PHE A 141 -7.72 -3.73 4.33
CA PHE A 141 -7.86 -2.29 4.52
C PHE A 141 -9.13 -1.74 3.84
N LEU A 142 -9.46 -2.24 2.63
CA LEU A 142 -10.69 -1.86 1.95
C LEU A 142 -11.94 -2.30 2.72
N ILE A 143 -11.95 -3.53 3.25
CA ILE A 143 -13.07 -4.07 4.04
C ILE A 143 -13.28 -3.25 5.32
N ILE A 144 -12.21 -2.94 6.05
CA ILE A 144 -12.27 -2.12 7.28
C ILE A 144 -12.92 -0.76 6.99
N ASP A 145 -12.52 -0.09 5.90
CA ASP A 145 -13.06 1.23 5.57
C ASP A 145 -14.53 1.14 5.11
N ILE A 146 -14.92 0.07 4.39
CA ILE A 146 -16.33 -0.21 4.06
C ILE A 146 -17.16 -0.38 5.34
N ILE A 147 -16.69 -1.18 6.30
CA ILE A 147 -17.36 -1.38 7.59
C ILE A 147 -17.47 -0.06 8.34
N ALA A 148 -16.40 0.76 8.36
CA ALA A 148 -16.41 2.07 9.02
C ALA A 148 -17.36 3.08 8.36
N ILE A 149 -17.55 3.01 7.04
CA ILE A 149 -18.54 3.83 6.32
C ILE A 149 -19.96 3.38 6.66
N ILE A 150 -20.22 2.07 6.61
CA ILE A 150 -21.53 1.49 6.94
C ILE A 150 -21.88 1.79 8.40
N GLY A 151 -20.96 1.56 9.33
CA GLY A 151 -21.13 1.86 10.75
C GLY A 151 -21.47 3.33 10.98
N ARG A 152 -20.71 4.27 10.39
CA ARG A 152 -21.03 5.71 10.48
C ARG A 152 -22.40 6.06 9.92
N LYS A 153 -22.91 5.33 8.94
CA LYS A 153 -24.25 5.56 8.35
C LYS A 153 -25.38 4.97 9.19
N ILE A 154 -25.08 3.99 10.05
CA ILE A 154 -26.05 3.35 10.94
C ILE A 154 -26.14 4.11 12.28
N PHE A 155 -25.01 4.67 12.75
CA PHE A 155 -24.91 5.36 14.04
C PHE A 155 -24.99 6.89 13.97
N ASN A 156 -25.05 7.50 12.78
CA ASN A 156 -25.52 8.88 12.54
C ASN A 156 -26.91 8.85 11.89
#